data_AF-A0A3S0YD24-F1
#
_entry.id   AF-A0A3S0YD24-F1
#
_cell.length_a   1.000
_cell.length_b   1.000
_cell.length_c   1.000
_cell.angle_alpha   90.00
_cell.angle_beta   90.00
_cell.angle_gamma   90.00
#
_symmetry.space_group_name_H-M   'P 1'
#
loop_
_entity.id
_entity.type
_entity.pdbx_description
1 polymer ?
#
loop_
_entity_poly.entity_id
_entity_poly.type
_entity_poly.pdbx_seq_one_letter_code
_entity_poly.pdbx_strand_id
1 'polypeptide(L)'
;MSFESSDGASVFAAMRPRKGQMLTRAVIATYSLDMVALLGLVLALGGDDEADFASSPLGLVKAFEQVRGKLVVMHQLGRISAPRAHRSILPLLDTMLHAVATDERTASWHPKIMLARYAGDGGHEWRFWIGSRNLTGSTDLEAGLLLVSGNGRGTKTIADVHDLAAELLAGSLQEGELAELRAAKWSAPAGVTVRRLLWRRPGEEKPFLDEWDGRRPERIRALSPFIDRTGIGAILGLISGPMTLMTTRESMSSCGPLGRVEYRTAAAPDPEAEVRVEDQQEEAAGDFSDRPTIGVHAKVLMTTRGQKAEMMLGSANLTRRGLRGPNAEAVVLLDITDPAVSGPLAGFIDQGVQLSAEQPDEEREMRLRIERELDHAIYALLERPMALQLDSAGLRLSIDGGIDDLLATATVSAASFGASERQVPWPPKASEVVLLERPPPLEEQSSLVILMASSVSDPAVQRSWVQRVELPGLDEERRDRALLARYVGVSRFRAWLRSLLDGYDATGGERWTDDAANRGNGTSLPISQFEHFALENMLASWARDPLRFEARLKGVTAMLDTFEETFGALQEADERSAALRELGEVRPFIAAVTLAIGQEPA
;
A
#
# COMPACT_ATOMS: atom_id res chain seq x y z
N MET A 1 -18.02 -1.93 -17.70
CA MET A 1 -17.95 -1.02 -16.55
C MET A 1 -19.38 -0.65 -16.23
N SER A 2 -20.03 -1.37 -15.30
CA SER A 2 -21.21 -0.81 -14.64
C SER A 2 -20.77 -0.23 -13.29
N PHE A 3 -21.59 0.70 -12.78
CA PHE A 3 -21.43 1.25 -11.44
C PHE A 3 -22.44 0.58 -10.48
N GLU A 4 -22.86 -0.65 -10.80
CA GLU A 4 -23.61 -1.51 -9.90
C GLU A 4 -22.68 -2.05 -8.82
N SER A 5 -23.20 -2.30 -7.62
CA SER A 5 -22.41 -2.74 -6.45
C SER A 5 -21.67 -4.07 -6.67
N SER A 6 -22.06 -4.86 -7.68
CA SER A 6 -21.45 -6.14 -8.04
C SER A 6 -20.29 -6.05 -9.05
N ASP A 7 -20.00 -4.88 -9.63
CA ASP A 7 -19.04 -4.70 -10.73
C ASP A 7 -17.67 -4.15 -10.30
N GLY A 8 -17.29 -4.39 -9.04
CA GLY A 8 -16.02 -3.93 -8.48
C GLY A 8 -14.79 -4.50 -9.20
N ALA A 9 -13.71 -3.71 -9.28
CA ALA A 9 -12.44 -4.14 -9.84
C ALA A 9 -11.32 -4.00 -8.80
N SER A 10 -10.60 -5.09 -8.55
CA SER A 10 -9.44 -5.08 -7.65
C SER A 10 -8.21 -4.52 -8.35
N VAL A 11 -7.65 -3.44 -7.78
CA VAL A 11 -6.37 -2.88 -8.24
C VAL A 11 -5.25 -3.89 -8.04
N PHE A 12 -5.28 -4.68 -6.97
CA PHE A 12 -4.26 -5.70 -6.70
C PHE A 12 -4.30 -6.80 -7.77
N ALA A 13 -5.50 -7.28 -8.13
CA ALA A 13 -5.65 -8.25 -9.20
C ALA A 13 -5.19 -7.68 -10.56
N ALA A 14 -5.55 -6.43 -10.86
CA ALA A 14 -5.13 -5.77 -12.09
C ALA A 14 -3.60 -5.57 -12.19
N MET A 15 -2.93 -5.49 -11.04
CA MET A 15 -1.48 -5.32 -10.94
C MET A 15 -0.74 -6.64 -10.74
N ARG A 16 -1.41 -7.79 -10.60
CA ARG A 16 -0.74 -9.10 -10.51
C ARG A 16 0.05 -9.43 -11.79
N PRO A 17 1.27 -9.98 -11.72
CA PRO A 17 1.97 -10.49 -12.89
C PRO A 17 1.10 -11.49 -13.68
N ARG A 18 1.11 -11.42 -15.01
CA ARG A 18 0.49 -12.47 -15.84
C ARG A 18 1.41 -13.68 -15.92
N LYS A 19 0.90 -14.81 -16.41
CA LYS A 19 1.70 -15.99 -16.70
C LYS A 19 2.97 -15.65 -17.51
N GLY A 20 4.12 -16.08 -17.01
CA GLY A 20 5.43 -15.83 -17.60
C GLY A 20 5.99 -14.42 -17.38
N GLN A 21 5.27 -13.55 -16.67
CA GLN A 21 5.79 -12.26 -16.26
C GLN A 21 6.42 -12.33 -14.87
N MET A 22 7.44 -11.50 -14.65
CA MET A 22 8.02 -11.25 -13.34
C MET A 22 8.07 -9.75 -13.07
N LEU A 23 7.76 -9.36 -11.84
CA LEU A 23 7.95 -7.98 -11.41
C LEU A 23 9.45 -7.64 -11.43
N THR A 24 9.76 -6.48 -12.03
CA THR A 24 11.12 -5.90 -12.04
C THR A 24 11.20 -4.56 -11.31
N ARG A 25 10.11 -3.79 -11.29
CA ARG A 25 10.00 -2.51 -10.58
C ARG A 25 8.55 -2.23 -10.23
N ALA A 26 8.28 -1.70 -9.04
CA ALA A 26 7.01 -1.11 -8.68
C ALA A 26 7.24 0.13 -7.82
N VAL A 27 6.52 1.20 -8.10
CA VAL A 27 6.49 2.39 -7.25
C VAL A 27 5.05 2.78 -7.00
N ILE A 28 4.73 3.07 -5.76
CA ILE A 28 3.40 3.46 -5.29
C ILE A 28 3.52 4.81 -4.62
N ALA A 29 2.57 5.68 -4.90
CA ALA A 29 2.39 6.92 -4.17
C ALA A 29 0.99 6.88 -3.54
N THR A 30 0.92 7.06 -2.22
CA THR A 30 -0.33 7.06 -1.46
C THR A 30 -0.27 8.10 -0.35
N TYR A 31 -1.41 8.52 0.20
CA TYR A 31 -1.42 9.41 1.37
C TYR A 31 -1.31 8.60 2.66
N SER A 32 -2.33 7.79 2.94
CA SER A 32 -2.39 6.86 4.06
C SER A 32 -2.06 5.44 3.62
N LEU A 33 -1.49 4.68 4.54
CA LEU A 33 -1.02 3.33 4.33
C LEU A 33 -1.43 2.42 5.48
N ASP A 34 -1.97 1.26 5.16
CA ASP A 34 -2.08 0.14 6.09
C ASP A 34 -1.06 -0.95 5.73
N MET A 35 -0.34 -1.46 6.74
CA MET A 35 0.73 -2.44 6.52
C MET A 35 0.20 -3.82 6.10
N VAL A 36 -1.01 -4.19 6.49
CA VAL A 36 -1.65 -5.45 6.06
C VAL A 36 -2.12 -5.30 4.61
N ALA A 37 -2.66 -4.14 4.22
CA ALA A 37 -2.95 -3.86 2.81
C ALA A 37 -1.67 -3.88 1.95
N LEU A 38 -0.56 -3.35 2.46
CA LEU A 38 0.74 -3.45 1.79
C LEU A 38 1.21 -4.90 1.67
N LEU A 39 1.08 -5.71 2.72
CA LEU A 39 1.39 -7.14 2.64
C LEU A 39 0.58 -7.82 1.55
N GLY A 40 -0.70 -7.52 1.49
CA GLY A 40 -1.60 -7.96 0.44
C GLY A 40 -1.15 -7.63 -0.97
N LEU A 41 -0.62 -6.42 -1.14
CA LEU A 41 -0.06 -5.98 -2.41
C LEU A 41 1.26 -6.70 -2.74
N VAL A 42 2.12 -6.96 -1.75
CA VAL A 42 3.32 -7.78 -1.93
C VAL A 42 2.95 -9.18 -2.41
N LEU A 43 1.92 -9.80 -1.81
CA LEU A 43 1.41 -11.10 -2.24
C LEU A 43 0.86 -11.05 -3.68
N ALA A 44 0.12 -10.00 -4.04
CA ALA A 44 -0.40 -9.84 -5.40
C ALA A 44 0.71 -9.62 -6.44
N LEU A 45 1.77 -8.89 -6.08
CA LEU A 45 2.87 -8.55 -6.97
C LEU A 45 3.92 -9.66 -7.12
N GLY A 46 4.12 -10.46 -6.06
CA GLY A 46 5.10 -11.55 -6.03
C GLY A 46 4.49 -12.95 -6.23
N GLY A 47 3.17 -13.04 -6.27
CA GLY A 47 2.44 -14.28 -6.55
C GLY A 47 2.47 -14.66 -8.03
N ASP A 48 2.31 -15.96 -8.30
CA ASP A 48 2.00 -16.46 -9.64
C ASP A 48 0.54 -16.09 -10.02
N ASP A 49 0.13 -16.37 -11.26
CA ASP A 49 -1.19 -16.00 -11.81
C ASP A 49 -2.38 -16.53 -10.99
N GLU A 50 -2.20 -17.65 -10.28
CA GLU A 50 -3.21 -18.32 -9.43
C GLU A 50 -3.06 -18.04 -7.92
N ALA A 51 -2.15 -17.16 -7.49
CA ALA A 51 -1.91 -16.92 -6.06
C ALA A 51 -3.10 -16.19 -5.38
N ASP A 52 -3.72 -16.86 -4.41
CA ASP A 52 -4.71 -16.28 -3.50
C ASP A 52 -4.03 -15.30 -2.51
N PHE A 53 -4.76 -14.30 -2.04
CA PHE A 53 -4.33 -13.38 -0.98
C PHE A 53 -4.03 -14.13 0.32
N ALA A 54 -4.80 -15.17 0.62
CA ALA A 54 -4.50 -16.11 1.70
C ALA A 54 -3.55 -17.22 1.24
N SER A 55 -2.49 -16.85 0.51
CA SER A 55 -1.46 -17.79 0.11
C SER A 55 -0.90 -18.53 1.33
N SER A 56 -0.32 -19.70 1.07
CA SER A 56 0.34 -20.45 2.11
C SER A 56 1.47 -19.62 2.75
N PRO A 57 1.93 -19.99 3.96
CA PRO A 57 3.14 -19.40 4.55
C PRO A 57 4.34 -19.38 3.58
N LEU A 58 4.50 -20.40 2.74
CA LEU A 58 5.58 -20.46 1.75
C LEU A 58 5.31 -19.57 0.53
N GLY A 59 4.04 -19.38 0.18
CA GLY A 59 3.59 -18.39 -0.79
C GLY A 59 4.00 -16.97 -0.39
N LEU A 60 3.86 -16.63 0.90
CA LEU A 60 4.30 -15.34 1.43
C LEU A 60 5.82 -15.15 1.33
N VAL A 61 6.61 -16.16 1.71
CA VAL A 61 8.08 -16.13 1.57
C VAL A 61 8.47 -15.91 0.11
N LYS A 62 7.88 -16.69 -0.81
CA LYS A 62 8.13 -16.58 -2.25
C LYS A 62 7.77 -15.20 -2.79
N ALA A 63 6.61 -14.68 -2.42
CA ALA A 63 6.14 -13.38 -2.90
C ALA A 63 7.02 -12.25 -2.40
N PHE A 64 7.40 -12.29 -1.11
CA PHE A 64 8.32 -11.31 -0.54
C PHE A 64 9.67 -11.30 -1.28
N GLU A 65 10.31 -12.47 -1.45
CA GLU A 65 11.58 -12.58 -2.19
C GLU A 65 11.48 -12.08 -3.64
N GLN A 66 10.33 -12.25 -4.28
CA GLN A 66 10.11 -11.74 -5.63
C GLN A 66 9.94 -10.22 -5.70
N VAL A 67 9.49 -9.58 -4.62
CA VAL A 67 9.15 -8.14 -4.59
C VAL A 67 10.22 -7.29 -3.89
N ARG A 68 10.98 -7.89 -2.97
CA ARG A 68 12.03 -7.23 -2.19
C ARG A 68 13.03 -6.50 -3.09
N GLY A 69 13.35 -5.26 -2.73
CA GLY A 69 14.24 -4.38 -3.51
C GLY A 69 13.65 -3.84 -4.82
N LYS A 70 12.43 -4.24 -5.19
CA LYS A 70 11.75 -3.81 -6.43
C LYS A 70 10.56 -2.88 -6.17
N LEU A 71 9.93 -2.99 -5.00
CA LEU A 71 8.80 -2.15 -4.59
C LEU A 71 9.27 -0.99 -3.70
N VAL A 72 8.83 0.22 -4.04
CA VAL A 72 8.94 1.42 -3.20
C VAL A 72 7.54 2.00 -2.99
N VAL A 73 7.18 2.28 -1.75
CA VAL A 73 5.89 2.85 -1.34
C VAL A 73 6.11 4.20 -0.69
N MET A 74 5.82 5.24 -1.45
CA MET A 74 5.88 6.63 -1.01
C MET A 74 4.58 6.99 -0.30
N HIS A 75 4.67 7.38 0.97
CA HIS A 75 3.51 7.76 1.79
C HIS A 75 3.78 9.05 2.56
N GLN A 76 2.72 9.74 3.00
CA GLN A 76 2.88 10.90 3.87
C GLN A 76 3.45 10.45 5.23
N LEU A 77 4.43 11.18 5.75
CA LEU A 77 4.99 10.94 7.08
C LEU A 77 3.87 11.02 8.14
N GLY A 78 3.83 10.06 9.06
CA GLY A 78 2.81 9.99 10.11
C GLY A 78 1.46 9.37 9.67
N ARG A 79 1.36 8.86 8.43
CA ARG A 79 0.11 8.31 7.87
C ARG A 79 0.12 6.80 7.65
N ILE A 80 0.94 6.06 8.38
CA ILE A 80 0.84 4.59 8.44
C ILE A 80 -0.03 4.22 9.64
N SER A 81 -1.13 3.50 9.39
CA SER A 81 -2.01 2.99 10.44
C SER A 81 -1.29 1.98 11.32
N ALA A 82 -1.44 2.10 12.64
CA ALA A 82 -0.87 1.14 13.57
C ALA A 82 -1.58 -0.22 13.44
N PRO A 83 -0.88 -1.29 13.03
CA PRO A 83 -1.51 -2.59 12.85
C PRO A 83 -1.94 -3.15 14.20
N ARG A 84 -3.03 -3.93 14.20
CA ARG A 84 -3.54 -4.64 15.39
C ARG A 84 -3.21 -6.13 15.40
N ALA A 85 -2.94 -6.70 14.24
CA ALA A 85 -2.63 -8.11 14.04
C ALA A 85 -1.35 -8.31 13.19
N HIS A 86 -0.88 -9.56 13.12
CA HIS A 86 0.19 -10.03 12.23
C HIS A 86 1.55 -9.28 12.32
N ARG A 87 1.81 -8.58 13.44
CA ARG A 87 2.99 -7.72 13.61
C ARG A 87 4.34 -8.44 13.56
N SER A 88 4.37 -9.77 13.67
CA SER A 88 5.60 -10.55 13.58
C SER A 88 6.17 -10.63 12.15
N ILE A 89 5.33 -10.50 11.12
CA ILE A 89 5.74 -10.61 9.70
C ILE A 89 5.86 -9.24 9.01
N LEU A 90 5.09 -8.25 9.48
CA LEU A 90 5.08 -6.90 8.91
C LEU A 90 6.43 -6.15 8.91
N PRO A 91 7.42 -6.43 9.78
CA PRO A 91 8.74 -5.80 9.70
C PRO A 91 9.47 -6.06 8.38
N LEU A 92 9.15 -7.15 7.67
CA LEU A 92 9.69 -7.39 6.32
C LEU A 92 9.41 -6.24 5.34
N LEU A 93 8.33 -5.50 5.57
CA LEU A 93 7.86 -4.44 4.67
C LEU A 93 8.58 -3.11 4.89
N ASP A 94 9.33 -2.95 5.99
CA ASP A 94 9.89 -1.64 6.37
C ASP A 94 10.88 -1.07 5.34
N THR A 95 11.60 -1.93 4.63
CA THR A 95 12.53 -1.57 3.54
C THR A 95 11.84 -1.05 2.29
N MET A 96 10.53 -1.30 2.14
CA MET A 96 9.72 -0.83 1.01
C MET A 96 9.14 0.57 1.27
N LEU A 97 9.24 1.10 2.49
CA LEU A 97 8.58 2.34 2.90
C LEU A 97 9.46 3.57 2.68
N HIS A 98 8.90 4.57 2.00
CA HIS A 98 9.51 5.88 1.81
C HIS A 98 8.57 6.98 2.33
N ALA A 99 8.86 7.51 3.51
CA ALA A 99 8.07 8.59 4.08
C ALA A 99 8.41 9.93 3.42
N VAL A 100 7.39 10.63 2.94
CA VAL A 100 7.47 11.99 2.41
C VAL A 100 7.04 12.96 3.50
N ALA A 101 8.00 13.72 4.01
CA ALA A 101 7.73 14.75 5.01
C ALA A 101 7.10 15.98 4.34
N THR A 102 5.84 16.27 4.71
CA THR A 102 5.16 17.52 4.35
C THR A 102 4.41 18.04 5.58
N ASP A 103 4.54 19.32 5.91
CA ASP A 103 3.75 19.92 6.99
C ASP A 103 2.30 20.13 6.52
N GLU A 104 1.39 19.26 6.98
CA GLU A 104 -0.02 19.27 6.57
C GLU A 104 -0.77 20.56 6.92
N ARG A 105 -0.24 21.38 7.83
CA ARG A 105 -0.77 22.73 8.06
C ARG A 105 -0.63 23.59 6.82
N THR A 106 0.42 23.38 6.03
CA THR A 106 0.73 24.14 4.82
C THR A 106 0.41 23.36 3.54
N ALA A 107 0.86 22.12 3.40
CA ALA A 107 0.68 21.27 2.22
C ALA A 107 0.62 19.78 2.62
N SER A 108 -0.03 18.93 1.83
CA SER A 108 -0.08 17.48 2.09
C SER A 108 0.39 16.69 0.88
N TRP A 109 1.04 15.54 1.10
CA TRP A 109 1.32 14.56 0.05
C TRP A 109 0.07 13.71 -0.22
N HIS A 110 -0.62 13.91 -1.33
CA HIS A 110 -1.86 13.18 -1.62
C HIS A 110 -1.93 12.30 -2.89
N PRO A 111 -0.88 12.09 -3.71
CA PRO A 111 -0.99 11.25 -4.91
C PRO A 111 -1.44 9.82 -4.57
N LYS A 112 -2.17 9.21 -5.52
CA LYS A 112 -2.73 7.84 -5.41
C LYS A 112 -2.52 7.14 -6.73
N ILE A 113 -1.30 6.66 -6.89
CA ILE A 113 -0.76 6.15 -8.15
C ILE A 113 0.00 4.86 -7.87
N MET A 114 -0.04 3.95 -8.84
CA MET A 114 0.85 2.81 -8.88
C MET A 114 1.43 2.66 -10.29
N LEU A 115 2.75 2.51 -10.37
CA LEU A 115 3.46 2.23 -11.61
C LEU A 115 4.27 0.95 -11.42
N ALA A 116 4.05 -0.04 -12.28
CA ALA A 116 4.76 -1.32 -12.21
C ALA A 116 5.29 -1.76 -13.58
N ARG A 117 6.45 -2.40 -13.56
CA ARG A 117 7.18 -2.92 -14.71
C ARG A 117 7.38 -4.41 -14.59
N TYR A 118 6.94 -5.13 -15.61
CA TYR A 118 7.02 -6.58 -15.72
C TYR A 118 7.95 -6.97 -16.86
N ALA A 119 8.84 -7.92 -16.62
CA ALA A 119 9.60 -8.59 -17.68
C ALA A 119 8.91 -9.92 -18.04
N GLY A 120 8.86 -10.25 -19.33
CA GLY A 120 8.42 -11.55 -19.83
C GLY A 120 8.88 -11.79 -21.27
N ASP A 121 8.42 -12.88 -21.89
CA ASP A 121 8.88 -13.34 -23.21
C ASP A 121 8.71 -12.30 -24.34
N GLY A 122 7.70 -11.43 -24.22
CA GLY A 122 7.39 -10.37 -25.18
C GLY A 122 8.10 -9.04 -24.94
N GLY A 123 9.04 -8.98 -23.98
CA GLY A 123 9.70 -7.76 -23.53
C GLY A 123 9.08 -7.19 -22.24
N HIS A 124 9.17 -5.87 -22.08
CA HIS A 124 8.72 -5.18 -20.87
C HIS A 124 7.28 -4.66 -21.02
N GLU A 125 6.43 -4.95 -20.04
CA GLU A 125 5.08 -4.39 -19.90
C GLU A 125 5.06 -3.45 -18.70
N TRP A 126 4.66 -2.21 -18.92
CA TRP A 126 4.35 -1.24 -17.90
C TRP A 126 2.84 -1.18 -17.64
N ARG A 127 2.47 -1.07 -16.37
CA ARG A 127 1.10 -0.80 -15.93
C ARG A 127 1.09 0.43 -15.04
N PHE A 128 0.18 1.35 -15.34
CA PHE A 128 0.02 2.59 -14.60
C PHE A 128 -1.42 2.71 -14.14
N TRP A 129 -1.61 2.80 -12.83
CA TRP A 129 -2.89 3.08 -12.20
C TRP A 129 -2.87 4.46 -11.56
N ILE A 130 -3.95 5.21 -11.73
CA ILE A 130 -4.22 6.48 -11.03
C ILE A 130 -5.67 6.48 -10.55
N GLY A 131 -5.91 6.89 -9.31
CA GLY A 131 -7.26 6.92 -8.77
C GLY A 131 -7.42 7.75 -7.51
N SER A 132 -8.50 7.48 -6.78
CA SER A 132 -8.90 8.22 -5.56
C SER A 132 -8.69 7.45 -4.25
N ARG A 133 -8.25 6.19 -4.35
CA ARG A 133 -8.03 5.22 -3.26
C ARG A 133 -6.63 5.28 -2.63
N ASN A 134 -6.57 5.30 -1.30
CA ASN A 134 -5.32 5.11 -0.54
C ASN A 134 -5.01 3.61 -0.38
N LEU A 135 -3.77 3.26 0.00
CA LEU A 135 -3.39 1.86 0.23
C LEU A 135 -3.82 1.42 1.63
N THR A 136 -5.14 1.33 1.84
CA THR A 136 -5.80 0.96 3.10
C THR A 136 -6.89 -0.08 2.80
N GLY A 137 -7.51 -0.64 3.85
CA GLY A 137 -8.64 -1.57 3.71
C GLY A 137 -10.01 -0.90 3.77
N SER A 138 -10.12 0.38 3.43
CA SER A 138 -11.43 1.01 3.22
C SER A 138 -12.18 0.25 2.11
N THR A 139 -13.48 0.03 2.27
CA THR A 139 -14.32 -0.59 1.23
C THR A 139 -15.07 0.46 0.42
N ASP A 140 -14.81 1.75 0.65
CA ASP A 140 -15.53 2.87 0.02
C ASP A 140 -15.52 2.79 -1.51
N LEU A 141 -16.58 3.33 -2.12
CA LEU A 141 -16.67 3.49 -3.56
C LEU A 141 -15.62 4.51 -4.03
N GLU A 142 -14.76 4.03 -4.91
CA GLU A 142 -13.60 4.74 -5.45
C GLU A 142 -13.63 4.72 -6.97
N ALA A 143 -12.85 5.61 -7.60
CA ALA A 143 -12.69 5.65 -9.04
C ALA A 143 -11.20 5.60 -9.42
N GLY A 144 -10.90 4.94 -10.52
CA GLY A 144 -9.53 4.77 -11.00
C GLY A 144 -9.45 4.50 -12.49
N LEU A 145 -8.27 4.72 -13.06
CA LEU A 145 -7.92 4.44 -14.44
C LEU A 145 -6.68 3.54 -14.44
N LEU A 146 -6.76 2.43 -15.16
CA LEU A 146 -5.62 1.58 -15.48
C LEU A 146 -5.21 1.77 -16.94
N LEU A 147 -3.92 2.01 -17.15
CA LEU A 147 -3.27 2.03 -18.44
C LEU A 147 -2.26 0.88 -18.51
N VAL A 148 -2.27 0.15 -19.63
CA VAL A 148 -1.33 -0.94 -19.87
C VAL A 148 -0.55 -0.63 -21.13
N SER A 149 0.78 -0.70 -21.06
CA SER A 149 1.63 -0.47 -22.21
C SER A 149 1.57 -1.64 -23.18
N GLY A 150 1.65 -1.38 -24.48
CA GLY A 150 1.79 -2.44 -25.48
C GLY A 150 1.83 -1.88 -26.89
N ASN A 151 1.99 -2.76 -27.86
CA ASN A 151 2.07 -2.40 -29.29
C ASN A 151 0.76 -2.66 -30.05
N GLY A 152 -0.34 -2.88 -29.32
CA GLY A 152 -1.66 -3.17 -29.87
C GLY A 152 -2.25 -1.99 -30.65
N ARG A 153 -3.26 -2.30 -31.48
CA ARG A 153 -4.01 -1.29 -32.23
C ARG A 153 -4.77 -0.37 -31.27
N GLY A 154 -4.67 0.94 -31.46
CA GLY A 154 -5.34 1.94 -30.60
C GLY A 154 -4.52 2.43 -29.41
N THR A 155 -3.31 1.88 -29.20
CA THR A 155 -2.37 2.40 -28.21
C THR A 155 -1.81 3.77 -28.63
N LYS A 156 -1.57 4.66 -27.66
CA LYS A 156 -1.04 6.01 -27.88
C LYS A 156 0.07 6.33 -26.89
N THR A 157 1.04 7.13 -27.32
CA THR A 157 2.02 7.70 -26.38
C THR A 157 1.32 8.73 -25.49
N ILE A 158 1.59 8.68 -24.20
CA ILE A 158 1.08 9.63 -23.20
C ILE A 158 2.31 10.15 -22.46
N ALA A 159 2.90 11.24 -22.97
CA ALA A 159 4.15 11.81 -22.45
C ALA A 159 4.04 12.16 -20.95
N ASP A 160 2.85 12.60 -20.52
CA ASP A 160 2.61 12.98 -19.13
C ASP A 160 2.78 11.81 -18.14
N VAL A 161 2.67 10.53 -18.55
CA VAL A 161 2.98 9.39 -17.66
C VAL A 161 4.47 9.38 -17.32
N HIS A 162 5.32 9.59 -18.33
CA HIS A 162 6.76 9.71 -18.14
C HIS A 162 7.09 10.93 -17.29
N ASP A 163 6.51 12.10 -17.59
CA ASP A 163 6.84 13.35 -16.88
C ASP A 163 6.44 13.27 -15.40
N LEU A 164 5.25 12.73 -15.13
CA LEU A 164 4.81 12.42 -13.78
C LEU A 164 5.77 11.45 -13.10
N ALA A 165 6.14 10.34 -13.73
CA ALA A 165 7.03 9.35 -13.13
C ALA A 165 8.43 9.93 -12.85
N ALA A 166 8.98 10.72 -13.77
CA ALA A 166 10.28 11.35 -13.63
C ALA A 166 10.34 12.35 -12.46
N GLU A 167 9.24 13.05 -12.19
CA GLU A 167 9.16 14.01 -11.08
C GLU A 167 8.74 13.37 -9.75
N LEU A 168 7.61 12.66 -9.75
CA LEU A 168 7.01 12.07 -8.56
C LEU A 168 7.87 10.94 -7.99
N LEU A 169 8.47 10.14 -8.87
CA LEU A 169 9.18 8.91 -8.54
C LEU A 169 10.70 9.06 -8.77
N ALA A 170 11.18 10.30 -8.76
CA ALA A 170 12.60 10.63 -8.92
C ALA A 170 13.46 9.83 -7.93
N GLY A 171 14.56 9.24 -8.42
CA GLY A 171 15.44 8.38 -7.62
C GLY A 171 14.91 6.97 -7.35
N SER A 172 13.63 6.69 -7.60
CA SER A 172 13.05 5.34 -7.52
C SER A 172 13.12 4.57 -8.85
N LEU A 173 13.36 5.28 -9.96
CA LEU A 173 13.46 4.73 -11.31
C LEU A 173 14.87 4.97 -11.90
N GLN A 174 15.36 4.01 -12.67
CA GLN A 174 16.62 4.09 -13.41
C GLN A 174 16.45 4.84 -14.73
N GLU A 175 17.54 5.40 -15.28
CA GLU A 175 17.51 6.15 -16.55
C GLU A 175 16.98 5.31 -17.73
N GLY A 176 17.34 4.02 -17.79
CA GLY A 176 16.82 3.10 -18.79
C GLY A 176 15.30 2.87 -18.66
N GLU A 177 14.80 2.77 -17.43
CA GLU A 177 13.36 2.62 -17.15
C GLU A 177 12.58 3.88 -17.54
N LEU A 178 13.14 5.08 -17.29
CA LEU A 178 12.55 6.35 -17.75
C LEU A 178 12.52 6.46 -19.28
N ALA A 179 13.59 6.02 -19.96
CA ALA A 179 13.62 5.99 -21.42
C ALA A 179 12.55 5.04 -22.00
N GLU A 180 12.35 3.88 -21.39
CA GLU A 180 11.27 2.94 -21.75
C GLU A 180 9.89 3.59 -21.55
N LEU A 181 9.63 4.22 -20.41
CA LEU A 181 8.36 4.92 -20.12
C LEU A 181 8.06 6.02 -21.14
N ARG A 182 9.09 6.78 -21.56
CA ARG A 182 8.96 7.83 -22.56
C ARG A 182 8.53 7.28 -23.92
N ALA A 183 9.01 6.08 -24.28
CA ALA A 183 8.69 5.42 -25.54
C ALA A 183 7.39 4.58 -25.48
N ALA A 184 6.90 4.29 -24.27
CA ALA A 184 5.75 3.41 -24.07
C ALA A 184 4.49 3.94 -24.78
N LYS A 185 3.76 3.01 -25.39
CA LYS A 185 2.43 3.25 -25.96
C LYS A 185 1.40 2.60 -25.06
N TRP A 186 0.41 3.36 -24.63
CA TRP A 186 -0.55 2.98 -23.62
C TRP A 186 -1.90 2.65 -24.23
N SER A 187 -2.50 1.57 -23.77
CA SER A 187 -3.90 1.24 -24.01
C SER A 187 -4.75 1.80 -22.88
N ALA A 188 -5.74 2.61 -23.24
CA ALA A 188 -6.82 3.03 -22.34
C ALA A 188 -8.05 2.11 -22.52
N PRO A 189 -9.00 2.09 -21.57
CA PRO A 189 -10.28 1.41 -21.75
C PRO A 189 -11.03 1.87 -23.00
N ALA A 190 -11.87 0.99 -23.56
CA ALA A 190 -12.67 1.31 -24.73
C ALA A 190 -13.55 2.56 -24.49
N GLY A 191 -13.62 3.45 -25.47
CA GLY A 191 -14.40 4.69 -25.37
C GLY A 191 -13.78 5.79 -24.51
N VAL A 192 -12.59 5.57 -23.93
CA VAL A 192 -11.87 6.52 -23.08
C VAL A 192 -10.57 6.94 -23.77
N THR A 193 -10.34 8.26 -23.87
CA THR A 193 -9.05 8.82 -24.30
C THR A 193 -8.45 9.66 -23.18
N VAL A 194 -7.19 9.40 -22.85
CA VAL A 194 -6.42 10.25 -21.94
C VAL A 194 -6.00 11.51 -22.70
N ARG A 195 -6.45 12.67 -22.21
CA ARG A 195 -6.12 13.98 -22.76
C ARG A 195 -4.85 14.54 -22.11
N ARG A 196 -4.80 14.52 -20.77
CA ARG A 196 -3.63 14.93 -19.98
C ARG A 196 -3.54 14.16 -18.67
N LEU A 197 -2.33 13.99 -18.15
CA LEU A 197 -2.08 13.74 -16.73
C LEU A 197 -1.42 14.99 -16.14
N LEU A 198 -1.94 15.44 -15.00
CA LEU A 198 -1.45 16.61 -14.30
C LEU A 198 -0.93 16.17 -12.94
N TRP A 199 0.33 16.51 -12.67
CA TRP A 199 0.98 16.37 -11.38
C TRP A 199 1.25 17.76 -10.80
N ARG A 200 1.16 17.85 -9.47
CA ARG A 200 1.53 19.02 -8.68
C ARG A 200 2.38 18.59 -7.50
N ARG A 201 3.50 19.25 -7.28
CA ARG A 201 4.42 18.97 -6.17
C ARG A 201 3.89 19.54 -4.84
N PRO A 202 4.36 19.04 -3.68
CA PRO A 202 4.04 19.67 -2.40
C PRO A 202 4.44 21.15 -2.41
N GLY A 203 3.55 22.04 -1.98
CA GLY A 203 3.83 23.49 -1.91
C GLY A 203 3.51 24.27 -3.19
N GLU A 204 3.30 23.60 -4.32
CA GLU A 204 3.08 24.27 -5.61
C GLU A 204 1.64 24.77 -5.75
N GLU A 205 1.45 25.99 -6.30
CA GLU A 205 0.14 26.55 -6.65
C GLU A 205 -0.06 26.42 -8.17
N LYS A 206 -0.64 25.30 -8.59
CA LYS A 206 -0.91 24.94 -9.99
C LYS A 206 -2.36 24.46 -10.14
N PRO A 207 -3.24 25.23 -10.81
CA PRO A 207 -4.63 24.84 -11.02
C PRO A 207 -4.78 23.66 -11.97
N PHE A 208 -5.65 22.71 -11.62
CA PHE A 208 -5.98 21.58 -12.52
C PHE A 208 -7.14 21.86 -13.48
N LEU A 209 -7.87 22.95 -13.26
CA LEU A 209 -9.08 23.28 -14.01
C LEU A 209 -8.85 24.21 -15.21
N ASP A 210 -7.63 24.71 -15.42
CA ASP A 210 -7.34 25.69 -16.48
C ASP A 210 -7.68 25.16 -17.89
N GLU A 211 -7.50 23.86 -18.09
CA GLU A 211 -7.86 23.14 -19.32
C GLU A 211 -9.38 23.14 -19.63
N TRP A 212 -10.20 23.54 -18.66
CA TRP A 212 -11.67 23.59 -18.75
C TRP A 212 -12.20 25.03 -18.81
N ASP A 213 -11.31 26.03 -18.93
CA ASP A 213 -11.71 27.42 -19.05
C ASP A 213 -12.59 27.66 -20.29
N GLY A 214 -13.61 28.50 -20.14
CA GLY A 214 -14.56 28.84 -21.19
C GLY A 214 -15.53 27.73 -21.62
N ARG A 215 -15.47 26.53 -21.00
CA ARG A 215 -16.37 25.41 -21.35
C ARG A 215 -17.82 25.73 -20.95
N ARG A 216 -18.75 25.29 -21.80
CA ARG A 216 -20.21 25.51 -21.67
C ARG A 216 -20.94 24.16 -21.76
N PRO A 217 -20.82 23.29 -20.74
CA PRO A 217 -21.49 21.99 -20.73
C PRO A 217 -22.99 22.13 -20.43
N GLU A 218 -23.75 21.09 -20.75
CA GLU A 218 -25.17 21.01 -20.39
C GLU A 218 -25.36 20.71 -18.90
N ARG A 219 -24.47 19.88 -18.33
CA ARG A 219 -24.45 19.55 -16.89
C ARG A 219 -23.03 19.37 -16.39
N ILE A 220 -22.84 19.74 -15.13
CA ILE A 220 -21.65 19.43 -14.32
C ILE A 220 -22.10 18.41 -13.27
N ARG A 221 -21.38 17.31 -13.15
CA ARG A 221 -21.58 16.29 -12.12
C ARG A 221 -20.28 16.06 -11.40
N ALA A 222 -20.34 16.00 -10.08
CA ALA A 222 -19.14 15.89 -9.28
C ALA A 222 -19.37 14.99 -8.08
N LEU A 223 -18.29 14.37 -7.63
CA LEU A 223 -18.25 13.50 -6.48
C LEU A 223 -16.95 13.79 -5.73
N SER A 224 -17.05 14.17 -4.47
CA SER A 224 -15.89 14.43 -3.61
C SER A 224 -16.24 14.31 -2.13
N PRO A 225 -15.50 13.52 -1.34
CA PRO A 225 -15.76 13.39 0.10
C PRO A 225 -15.49 14.69 0.84
N PHE A 226 -14.51 15.48 0.40
CA PHE A 226 -14.16 16.77 0.99
C PHE A 226 -14.34 17.90 -0.01
N ILE A 227 -14.97 18.98 0.44
CA ILE A 227 -15.29 20.16 -0.37
C ILE A 227 -15.05 21.43 0.43
N ASP A 228 -14.73 22.53 -0.26
CA ASP A 228 -14.78 23.86 0.34
C ASP A 228 -15.34 24.89 -0.66
N ARG A 229 -15.74 26.06 -0.14
CA ARG A 229 -16.34 27.12 -0.95
C ARG A 229 -15.42 27.64 -2.05
N THR A 230 -14.11 27.61 -1.82
CA THR A 230 -13.12 28.14 -2.78
C THR A 230 -12.91 27.16 -3.94
N GLY A 231 -12.84 25.86 -3.67
CA GLY A 231 -12.76 24.80 -4.67
C GLY A 231 -13.99 24.76 -5.56
N ILE A 232 -15.19 24.75 -4.96
CA ILE A 232 -16.45 24.81 -5.71
C ILE A 232 -16.55 26.12 -6.49
N GLY A 233 -16.17 27.25 -5.87
CA GLY A 233 -16.13 28.56 -6.53
C GLY A 233 -15.22 28.58 -7.77
N ALA A 234 -14.07 27.90 -7.72
CA ALA A 234 -13.16 27.78 -8.86
C ALA A 234 -13.81 27.02 -10.04
N ILE A 235 -14.54 25.93 -9.76
CA ILE A 235 -15.29 25.18 -10.77
C ILE A 235 -16.37 26.07 -11.41
N LEU A 236 -17.21 26.70 -10.58
CA LEU A 236 -18.34 27.51 -11.05
C LEU A 236 -17.92 28.81 -11.76
N GLY A 237 -16.72 29.31 -11.47
CA GLY A 237 -16.12 30.48 -12.11
C GLY A 237 -15.60 30.20 -13.51
N LEU A 238 -15.07 28.98 -13.75
CA LEU A 238 -14.53 28.57 -15.05
C LEU A 238 -15.59 27.92 -15.95
N ILE A 239 -16.49 27.13 -15.36
CA ILE A 239 -17.43 26.28 -16.09
C ILE A 239 -18.86 26.77 -15.86
N SER A 240 -19.57 27.06 -16.95
CA SER A 240 -20.95 27.55 -16.89
C SER A 240 -21.95 26.43 -17.16
N GLY A 241 -22.67 26.02 -16.11
CA GLY A 241 -23.78 25.07 -16.18
C GLY A 241 -24.40 24.85 -14.79
N PRO A 242 -25.51 24.08 -14.69
CA PRO A 242 -26.00 23.54 -13.43
C PRO A 242 -25.07 22.44 -12.92
N MET A 243 -24.84 22.40 -11.61
CA MET A 243 -23.95 21.43 -10.96
C MET A 243 -24.70 20.56 -9.97
N THR A 244 -24.52 19.24 -10.08
CA THR A 244 -24.95 18.26 -9.06
C THR A 244 -23.70 17.68 -8.42
N LEU A 245 -23.59 17.77 -7.09
CA LEU A 245 -22.42 17.38 -6.32
C LEU A 245 -22.81 16.35 -5.26
N MET A 246 -22.24 15.16 -5.37
CA MET A 246 -22.30 14.15 -4.33
C MET A 246 -21.14 14.33 -3.35
N THR A 247 -21.45 14.51 -2.08
CA THR A 247 -20.48 14.71 -0.99
C THR A 247 -21.05 14.17 0.33
N THR A 248 -20.27 14.25 1.40
CA THR A 248 -20.72 13.81 2.73
C THR A 248 -21.56 14.87 3.40
N ARG A 249 -22.42 14.46 4.35
CA ARG A 249 -23.22 15.39 5.14
C ARG A 249 -22.33 16.37 5.90
N GLU A 250 -21.22 15.87 6.43
CA GLU A 250 -20.22 16.59 7.20
C GLU A 250 -19.56 17.71 6.40
N SER A 251 -19.13 17.38 5.18
CA SER A 251 -18.49 18.33 4.28
C SER A 251 -19.49 19.37 3.76
N MET A 252 -20.75 18.98 3.52
CA MET A 252 -21.81 19.93 3.17
C MET A 252 -22.05 20.91 4.32
N SER A 253 -22.28 20.42 5.54
CA SER A 253 -22.56 21.28 6.70
C SER A 253 -21.44 22.29 6.96
N SER A 254 -20.18 21.88 6.76
CA SER A 254 -19.01 22.76 6.91
C SER A 254 -18.89 23.80 5.78
N CYS A 255 -19.21 23.44 4.53
CA CYS A 255 -19.09 24.32 3.37
C CYS A 255 -20.29 25.29 3.23
N GLY A 256 -21.47 24.84 3.64
CA GLY A 256 -22.75 25.52 3.45
C GLY A 256 -23.24 25.52 1.99
N PRO A 257 -24.53 25.80 1.77
CA PRO A 257 -25.12 25.79 0.44
C PRO A 257 -24.57 26.90 -0.48
N LEU A 258 -24.50 26.59 -1.78
CA LEU A 258 -24.12 27.50 -2.86
C LEU A 258 -25.21 27.43 -3.95
N GLY A 259 -25.81 28.57 -4.32
CA GLY A 259 -27.09 28.60 -5.05
C GLY A 259 -27.12 27.98 -6.46
N ARG A 260 -25.98 27.60 -7.04
CA ARG A 260 -25.88 26.92 -8.35
C ARG A 260 -25.56 25.42 -8.24
N VAL A 261 -25.53 24.90 -7.01
CA VAL A 261 -25.10 23.53 -6.72
C VAL A 261 -26.24 22.80 -6.01
N GLU A 262 -26.63 21.68 -6.59
CA GLU A 262 -27.50 20.70 -5.96
C GLU A 262 -26.63 19.68 -5.21
N TYR A 263 -26.73 19.66 -3.89
CA TYR A 263 -25.97 18.74 -3.04
C TYR A 263 -26.73 17.44 -2.83
N ARG A 264 -26.01 16.33 -2.97
CA ARG A 264 -26.48 14.97 -2.76
C ARG A 264 -25.52 14.22 -1.88
N THR A 265 -26.01 13.16 -1.25
CA THR A 265 -25.21 12.20 -0.49
C THR A 265 -25.57 10.80 -0.94
N ALA A 266 -24.58 9.92 -0.94
CA ALA A 266 -24.80 8.49 -0.77
C ALA A 266 -24.67 8.17 0.73
N ALA A 267 -24.53 6.90 1.11
CA ALA A 267 -24.06 6.60 2.46
C ALA A 267 -22.71 7.32 2.73
N ALA A 268 -22.47 7.73 3.98
CA ALA A 268 -21.22 8.39 4.34
C ALA A 268 -20.04 7.42 4.15
N PRO A 269 -18.83 7.89 3.73
CA PRO A 269 -17.58 7.15 3.81
C PRO A 269 -17.47 6.42 5.14
N ASP A 270 -17.14 5.13 5.11
CA ASP A 270 -16.80 4.45 6.34
C ASP A 270 -15.50 5.07 6.89
N PRO A 271 -15.37 5.28 8.21
CA PRO A 271 -14.08 5.65 8.78
C PRO A 271 -13.06 4.58 8.38
N GLU A 272 -11.80 4.96 8.12
CA GLU A 272 -10.73 4.00 7.75
C GLU A 272 -10.74 2.83 8.74
N ALA A 273 -11.28 1.70 8.28
CA ALA A 273 -11.49 0.52 9.09
C ALA A 273 -10.20 -0.30 9.12
N GLU A 274 -10.06 -1.07 10.19
CA GLU A 274 -8.98 -2.04 10.32
C GLU A 274 -9.03 -3.04 9.16
N VAL A 275 -7.89 -3.27 8.53
CA VAL A 275 -7.81 -4.19 7.40
C VAL A 275 -7.84 -5.62 7.93
N ARG A 276 -8.97 -6.29 7.72
CA ARG A 276 -9.10 -7.72 7.99
C ARG A 276 -8.67 -8.50 6.76
N VAL A 277 -8.02 -9.63 7.01
CA VAL A 277 -7.53 -10.49 5.92
C VAL A 277 -8.70 -11.13 5.17
N GLU A 278 -9.82 -11.37 5.84
CA GLU A 278 -11.07 -11.84 5.24
C GLU A 278 -11.63 -10.84 4.22
N ASP A 279 -11.68 -9.55 4.58
CA ASP A 279 -12.22 -8.50 3.70
C ASP A 279 -11.37 -8.31 2.43
N GLN A 280 -10.05 -8.46 2.58
CA GLN A 280 -9.09 -8.40 1.47
C GLN A 280 -9.17 -9.63 0.54
N GLN A 281 -9.57 -10.80 1.06
CA GLN A 281 -9.76 -12.01 0.24
C GLN A 281 -10.94 -11.85 -0.70
N GLU A 282 -12.09 -11.39 -0.19
CA GLU A 282 -13.27 -11.09 -1.01
C GLU A 282 -12.93 -10.07 -2.11
N GLU A 283 -12.19 -9.01 -1.77
CA GLU A 283 -11.71 -8.03 -2.75
C GLU A 283 -10.77 -8.63 -3.80
N ALA A 284 -9.83 -9.49 -3.39
CA ALA A 284 -8.91 -10.16 -4.31
C ALA A 284 -9.60 -11.17 -5.22
N ALA A 285 -10.63 -11.86 -4.72
CA ALA A 285 -11.43 -12.84 -5.47
C ALA A 285 -12.50 -12.19 -6.36
N GLY A 286 -12.79 -10.91 -6.15
CA GLY A 286 -13.85 -10.19 -6.87
C GLY A 286 -15.26 -10.66 -6.47
N ASP A 287 -15.42 -11.22 -5.27
CA ASP A 287 -16.71 -11.62 -4.71
C ASP A 287 -17.27 -10.46 -3.88
N PHE A 288 -18.24 -9.74 -4.45
CA PHE A 288 -18.80 -8.50 -3.87
C PHE A 288 -20.22 -8.70 -3.29
N SER A 289 -20.64 -9.93 -3.02
CA SER A 289 -22.02 -10.18 -2.56
C SER A 289 -22.26 -9.68 -1.13
N ASP A 290 -23.33 -8.90 -0.96
CA ASP A 290 -23.90 -8.40 0.31
C ASP A 290 -22.97 -7.60 1.25
N ARG A 291 -22.30 -6.56 0.73
CA ARG A 291 -21.66 -5.55 1.57
C ARG A 291 -22.67 -4.48 2.05
N PRO A 292 -22.65 -4.07 3.33
CA PRO A 292 -23.47 -2.95 3.84
C PRO A 292 -23.17 -1.66 3.06
N THR A 293 -24.05 -0.67 3.20
CA THR A 293 -24.01 0.61 2.47
C THR A 293 -22.61 1.22 2.44
N ILE A 294 -21.96 1.09 1.28
CA ILE A 294 -20.59 1.52 1.05
C ILE A 294 -20.57 3.05 0.95
N GLY A 295 -19.73 3.68 1.76
CA GLY A 295 -19.48 5.10 1.67
C GLY A 295 -18.76 5.50 0.38
N VAL A 296 -18.65 6.81 0.09
CA VAL A 296 -18.12 7.26 -1.21
C VAL A 296 -16.92 8.17 -1.03
N HIS A 297 -15.74 7.67 -1.38
CA HIS A 297 -14.47 8.39 -1.28
C HIS A 297 -13.89 8.81 -2.65
N ALA A 298 -14.57 8.47 -3.76
CA ALA A 298 -14.15 8.87 -5.10
C ALA A 298 -13.98 10.40 -5.26
N LYS A 299 -13.17 10.80 -6.25
CA LYS A 299 -12.88 12.21 -6.54
C LYS A 299 -12.97 12.43 -8.04
N VAL A 300 -14.14 12.88 -8.47
CA VAL A 300 -14.50 12.96 -9.88
C VAL A 300 -15.20 14.29 -10.16
N LEU A 301 -14.82 14.93 -11.26
CA LEU A 301 -15.55 16.04 -11.87
C LEU A 301 -15.82 15.66 -13.32
N MET A 302 -17.08 15.65 -13.71
CA MET A 302 -17.51 15.28 -15.06
C MET A 302 -18.40 16.37 -15.65
N THR A 303 -18.19 16.68 -16.91
CA THR A 303 -19.08 17.53 -17.70
C THR A 303 -19.62 16.78 -18.88
N THR A 304 -20.88 17.02 -19.23
CA THR A 304 -21.55 16.34 -20.34
C THR A 304 -22.11 17.35 -21.33
N ARG A 305 -22.00 17.04 -22.63
CA ARG A 305 -22.65 17.76 -23.72
C ARG A 305 -23.09 16.76 -24.79
N GLY A 306 -24.41 16.52 -24.89
CA GLY A 306 -24.94 15.42 -25.69
C GLY A 306 -24.38 14.06 -25.21
N GLN A 307 -23.83 13.27 -26.13
CA GLN A 307 -23.27 11.94 -25.84
C GLN A 307 -21.78 11.95 -25.45
N LYS A 308 -21.14 13.13 -25.40
CA LYS A 308 -19.74 13.26 -25.02
C LYS A 308 -19.63 13.71 -23.57
N ALA A 309 -18.67 13.16 -22.85
CA ALA A 309 -18.31 13.60 -21.52
C ALA A 309 -16.81 13.91 -21.43
N GLU A 310 -16.46 14.95 -20.69
CA GLU A 310 -15.10 15.23 -20.24
C GLU A 310 -15.04 14.97 -18.74
N MET A 311 -13.99 14.29 -18.26
CA MET A 311 -13.87 13.89 -16.85
C MET A 311 -12.47 14.19 -16.31
N MET A 312 -12.42 14.73 -15.10
CA MET A 312 -11.23 14.77 -14.26
C MET A 312 -11.39 13.73 -13.14
N LEU A 313 -10.37 12.91 -12.95
CA LEU A 313 -10.30 11.85 -11.96
C LEU A 313 -8.92 11.85 -11.29
N GLY A 314 -8.83 11.49 -10.01
CA GLY A 314 -7.54 11.25 -9.36
C GLY A 314 -7.62 11.48 -7.87
N SER A 315 -6.55 12.04 -7.29
CA SER A 315 -6.44 12.20 -5.84
C SER A 315 -7.01 13.51 -5.29
N ALA A 316 -7.28 14.49 -6.16
CA ALA A 316 -7.65 15.84 -5.76
C ALA A 316 -9.11 15.96 -5.30
N ASN A 317 -9.31 16.33 -4.04
CA ASN A 317 -10.61 16.77 -3.53
C ASN A 317 -11.02 18.13 -4.13
N LEU A 318 -12.33 18.43 -4.15
CA LEU A 318 -12.87 19.70 -4.64
C LEU A 318 -12.76 20.83 -3.60
N THR A 319 -11.54 21.02 -3.10
CA THR A 319 -11.12 22.07 -2.17
C THR A 319 -10.14 23.02 -2.85
N ARG A 320 -9.84 24.18 -2.25
CA ARG A 320 -8.73 25.05 -2.70
C ARG A 320 -7.44 24.24 -2.79
N ARG A 321 -7.13 23.52 -1.71
CA ARG A 321 -5.88 22.77 -1.54
C ARG A 321 -5.70 21.67 -2.57
N GLY A 322 -6.79 20.99 -2.96
CA GLY A 322 -6.79 19.94 -3.98
C GLY A 322 -6.79 20.47 -5.42
N LEU A 323 -7.60 21.48 -5.74
CA LEU A 323 -7.78 21.95 -7.12
C LEU A 323 -6.76 22.99 -7.58
N ARG A 324 -6.29 23.85 -6.67
CA ARG A 324 -5.36 24.95 -6.98
C ARG A 324 -3.99 24.75 -6.35
N GLY A 325 -3.95 24.13 -5.17
CA GLY A 325 -2.74 23.94 -4.39
C GLY A 325 -2.93 24.44 -2.96
N PRO A 326 -2.00 24.08 -2.04
CA PRO A 326 -0.66 23.58 -2.34
C PRO A 326 -0.47 22.06 -2.12
N ASN A 327 -1.53 21.26 -2.00
CA ASN A 327 -1.36 19.82 -1.81
C ASN A 327 -0.71 19.19 -3.05
N ALA A 328 0.17 18.22 -2.83
CA ALA A 328 0.70 17.39 -3.89
C ALA A 328 -0.39 16.43 -4.35
N GLU A 329 -0.72 16.45 -5.65
CA GLU A 329 -1.89 15.75 -6.17
C GLU A 329 -1.63 15.33 -7.61
N ALA A 330 -2.24 14.23 -8.03
CA ALA A 330 -2.25 13.80 -9.42
C ALA A 330 -3.67 13.61 -9.92
N VAL A 331 -3.95 14.12 -11.11
CA VAL A 331 -5.24 13.94 -11.79
C VAL A 331 -5.05 13.59 -13.25
N VAL A 332 -6.00 12.84 -13.80
CA VAL A 332 -6.13 12.55 -15.22
C VAL A 332 -7.33 13.26 -15.80
N LEU A 333 -7.15 13.88 -16.97
CA LEU A 333 -8.21 14.45 -17.79
C LEU A 333 -8.55 13.48 -18.92
N LEU A 334 -9.82 13.13 -19.03
CA LEU A 334 -10.34 12.11 -19.93
C LEU A 334 -11.41 12.68 -20.84
N ASP A 335 -11.38 12.25 -22.10
CA ASP A 335 -12.50 12.38 -23.03
C ASP A 335 -13.19 11.01 -23.14
N ILE A 336 -14.50 11.00 -22.89
CA ILE A 336 -15.33 9.79 -22.89
C ILE A 336 -16.35 9.92 -24.01
N THR A 337 -16.27 9.00 -24.97
CA THR A 337 -17.18 8.94 -26.13
C THR A 337 -18.18 7.81 -26.06
N ASP A 338 -17.99 6.87 -25.12
CA ASP A 338 -18.91 5.76 -24.89
C ASP A 338 -19.88 6.09 -23.74
N PRO A 339 -21.19 6.28 -24.02
CA PRO A 339 -22.19 6.55 -23.00
C PRO A 339 -22.32 5.44 -21.96
N ALA A 340 -21.87 4.21 -22.25
CA ALA A 340 -21.85 3.12 -21.28
C ALA A 340 -20.87 3.39 -20.11
N VAL A 341 -19.90 4.29 -20.30
CA VAL A 341 -18.97 4.70 -19.25
C VAL A 341 -19.52 5.90 -18.46
N SER A 342 -19.94 6.97 -19.12
CA SER A 342 -20.39 8.20 -18.44
C SER A 342 -21.82 8.10 -17.88
N GLY A 343 -22.67 7.29 -18.51
CA GLY A 343 -24.10 7.17 -18.18
C GLY A 343 -24.36 6.63 -16.78
N PRO A 344 -23.79 5.47 -16.38
CA PRO A 344 -24.08 4.93 -15.06
C PRO A 344 -23.48 5.77 -13.92
N LEU A 345 -22.30 6.39 -14.11
CA LEU A 345 -21.77 7.37 -13.14
C LEU A 345 -22.69 8.59 -12.99
N ALA A 346 -23.19 9.11 -14.11
CA ALA A 346 -24.16 10.21 -14.09
C ALA A 346 -25.43 9.81 -13.33
N GLY A 347 -25.94 8.61 -13.59
CA GLY A 347 -27.09 8.02 -12.89
C GLY A 347 -26.85 7.88 -11.39
N PHE A 348 -25.69 7.35 -10.99
CA PHE A 348 -25.30 7.21 -9.59
C PHE A 348 -25.32 8.56 -8.84
N ILE A 349 -24.69 9.59 -9.42
CA ILE A 349 -24.68 10.94 -8.82
C ILE A 349 -26.08 11.53 -8.75
N ASP A 350 -26.87 11.42 -9.83
CA ASP A 350 -28.22 11.99 -9.93
C ASP A 350 -29.25 11.26 -9.04
N GLN A 351 -28.98 10.01 -8.63
CA GLN A 351 -29.85 9.21 -7.75
C GLN A 351 -29.57 9.42 -6.26
N GLY A 352 -28.47 10.08 -5.89
CA GLY A 352 -28.12 10.35 -4.50
C GLY A 352 -29.21 11.12 -3.75
N VAL A 353 -29.30 10.91 -2.43
CA VAL A 353 -30.29 11.58 -1.57
C VAL A 353 -29.94 13.06 -1.46
N GLN A 354 -30.90 13.93 -1.71
CA GLN A 354 -30.69 15.38 -1.62
C GLN A 354 -30.36 15.80 -0.18
N LEU A 355 -29.28 16.56 0.00
CA LEU A 355 -28.89 17.12 1.29
C LEU A 355 -29.55 18.48 1.51
N SER A 356 -30.09 18.68 2.72
CA SER A 356 -30.45 20.01 3.23
C SER A 356 -29.39 20.52 4.21
N ALA A 357 -29.27 21.84 4.33
CA ALA A 357 -28.40 22.44 5.34
C ALA A 357 -28.91 22.11 6.75
N GLU A 358 -28.05 21.52 7.56
CA GLU A 358 -28.30 21.28 8.99
C GLU A 358 -27.72 22.42 9.83
N GLN A 359 -28.25 22.59 11.04
CA GLN A 359 -27.70 23.55 11.98
C GLN A 359 -26.36 23.04 12.53
N PRO A 360 -25.39 23.93 12.79
CA PRO A 360 -24.14 23.55 13.44
C PRO A 360 -24.40 22.93 14.80
N ASP A 361 -23.70 21.83 15.09
CA ASP A 361 -23.72 21.16 16.40
C ASP A 361 -22.49 21.60 17.21
N GLU A 362 -22.72 22.33 18.30
CA GLU A 362 -21.66 22.93 19.12
C GLU A 362 -20.73 21.88 19.76
N GLU A 363 -21.26 20.73 20.18
CA GLU A 363 -20.46 19.65 20.78
C GLU A 363 -19.52 19.06 19.74
N ARG A 364 -20.05 18.80 18.54
CA ARG A 364 -19.27 18.32 17.40
C ARG A 364 -18.20 19.31 16.98
N GLU A 365 -18.53 20.60 16.88
CA GLU A 365 -17.54 21.64 16.56
C GLU A 365 -16.43 21.72 17.60
N MET A 366 -16.76 21.56 18.89
CA MET A 366 -15.77 21.51 19.95
C MET A 366 -14.81 20.34 19.77
N ARG A 367 -15.35 19.13 19.51
CA ARG A 367 -14.54 17.95 19.26
C ARG A 367 -13.60 18.12 18.07
N LEU A 368 -14.09 18.67 16.95
CA LEU A 368 -13.27 18.98 15.77
C LEU A 368 -12.16 19.99 16.05
N ARG A 369 -12.37 20.95 16.97
CA ARG A 369 -11.32 21.88 17.41
C ARG A 369 -10.20 21.15 18.16
N ILE A 370 -10.56 20.26 19.08
CA ILE A 370 -9.59 19.45 19.84
C ILE A 370 -8.81 18.51 18.92
N GLU A 371 -9.48 17.88 17.95
CA GLU A 371 -8.83 17.05 16.93
C GLU A 371 -7.78 17.83 16.13
N ARG A 372 -8.13 19.05 15.67
CA ARG A 372 -7.19 19.91 14.93
C ARG A 372 -6.02 20.37 15.78
N GLU A 373 -6.25 20.68 17.06
CA GLU A 373 -5.19 21.06 18.00
C GLU A 373 -4.21 19.90 18.21
N LEU A 374 -4.73 18.68 18.40
CA LEU A 374 -3.90 17.48 18.50
C LEU A 374 -3.13 17.21 17.21
N ASP A 375 -3.79 17.29 16.04
CA ASP A 375 -3.14 17.08 14.75
C ASP A 375 -2.03 18.11 14.50
N HIS A 376 -2.25 19.40 14.84
CA HIS A 376 -1.22 20.43 14.79
C HIS A 376 0.00 20.12 15.66
N ALA A 377 -0.24 19.60 16.85
CA ALA A 377 0.81 19.23 17.79
C ALA A 377 1.61 18.03 17.28
N ILE A 378 0.95 17.05 16.65
CA ILE A 378 1.59 15.91 15.98
C ILE A 378 2.43 16.37 14.79
N TYR A 379 1.98 17.30 13.95
CA TYR A 379 2.80 17.77 12.82
C TYR A 379 4.13 18.39 13.30
N ALA A 380 4.11 19.14 14.41
CA ALA A 380 5.33 19.68 15.02
C ALA A 380 6.28 18.59 15.58
N LEU A 381 5.75 17.40 15.90
CA LEU A 381 6.55 16.22 16.27
C LEU A 381 7.19 15.58 15.05
N LEU A 382 6.43 15.40 13.96
CA LEU A 382 6.87 14.72 12.75
C LEU A 382 8.00 15.47 12.03
N GLU A 383 8.11 16.78 12.21
CA GLU A 383 9.22 17.59 11.67
C GLU A 383 10.57 17.34 12.38
N ARG A 384 10.58 16.65 13.53
CA ARG A 384 11.79 16.39 14.30
C ARG A 384 12.43 15.06 13.89
N PRO A 385 13.74 15.04 13.56
CA PRO A 385 14.46 13.80 13.34
C PRO A 385 14.34 12.86 14.54
N MET A 386 14.07 11.58 14.25
CA MET A 386 14.01 10.49 15.22
C MET A 386 14.93 9.36 14.78
N ALA A 387 15.61 8.75 15.74
CA ALA A 387 16.48 7.61 15.50
C ALA A 387 16.36 6.58 16.62
N LEU A 388 16.44 5.31 16.25
CA LEU A 388 16.60 4.20 17.17
C LEU A 388 18.09 3.96 17.43
N GLN A 389 18.40 3.62 18.67
CA GLN A 389 19.71 3.18 19.11
C GLN A 389 19.57 1.80 19.72
N LEU A 390 20.34 0.86 19.18
CA LEU A 390 20.39 -0.52 19.65
C LEU A 390 21.77 -0.80 20.24
N ASP A 391 21.81 -1.17 21.52
CA ASP A 391 23.03 -1.58 22.21
C ASP A 391 22.77 -2.69 23.24
N SER A 392 23.80 -3.04 24.02
CA SER A 392 23.68 -4.07 25.06
C SER A 392 22.70 -3.71 26.18
N ALA A 393 22.36 -2.43 26.36
CA ALA A 393 21.41 -1.95 27.36
C ALA A 393 19.97 -1.88 26.83
N GLY A 394 19.75 -2.08 25.54
CA GLY A 394 18.43 -2.27 24.96
C GLY A 394 18.18 -1.48 23.69
N LEU A 395 16.90 -1.11 23.50
CA LEU A 395 16.43 -0.33 22.36
C LEU A 395 15.89 1.00 22.87
N ARG A 396 16.45 2.10 22.38
CA ARG A 396 16.06 3.47 22.75
C ARG A 396 15.67 4.27 21.52
N LEU A 397 14.66 5.11 21.67
CA LEU A 397 14.21 6.06 20.66
C LEU A 397 14.64 7.45 21.10
N SER A 398 15.51 8.10 20.32
CA SER A 398 15.92 9.48 20.50
C SER A 398 15.19 10.41 19.54
N ILE A 399 14.90 11.62 19.99
CA ILE A 399 14.35 12.70 19.17
C ILE A 399 15.15 13.98 19.36
N ASP A 400 15.40 14.68 18.26
CA ASP A 400 16.09 15.96 18.29
C ASP A 400 15.20 17.05 18.92
N GLY A 401 15.76 17.80 19.87
CA GLY A 401 15.09 18.94 20.51
C GLY A 401 14.07 18.60 21.61
N GLY A 402 13.84 17.31 21.93
CA GLY A 402 12.84 16.88 22.92
C GLY A 402 11.40 17.11 22.44
N ILE A 403 10.39 16.97 23.32
CA ILE A 403 8.96 17.17 22.98
C ILE A 403 8.15 17.92 24.06
N ASP A 404 8.81 18.69 24.93
CA ASP A 404 8.15 19.34 26.07
C ASP A 404 7.01 20.30 25.66
N ASP A 405 7.16 20.96 24.52
CA ASP A 405 6.13 21.85 23.96
C ASP A 405 4.87 21.08 23.55
N LEU A 406 5.02 19.88 23.02
CA LEU A 406 3.91 18.97 22.71
C LEU A 406 3.27 18.40 23.98
N LEU A 407 4.08 18.08 24.99
CA LEU A 407 3.60 17.52 26.27
C LEU A 407 2.69 18.47 27.05
N ALA A 408 2.67 19.77 26.69
CA ALA A 408 1.75 20.74 27.25
C ALA A 408 0.28 20.55 26.77
N THR A 409 0.08 19.99 25.58
CA THR A 409 -1.25 19.86 24.95
C THR A 409 -1.65 18.41 24.66
N ALA A 410 -0.67 17.49 24.60
CA ALA A 410 -0.90 16.07 24.36
C ALA A 410 -0.01 15.18 25.23
N THR A 411 -0.56 14.06 25.67
CA THR A 411 0.26 12.94 26.18
C THR A 411 0.82 12.16 25.00
N VAL A 412 2.09 11.76 25.06
CA VAL A 412 2.76 11.01 23.99
C VAL A 412 3.36 9.74 24.56
N SER A 413 3.24 8.64 23.83
CA SER A 413 3.87 7.37 24.13
C SER A 413 4.43 6.71 22.87
N ALA A 414 5.42 5.86 23.06
CA ALA A 414 6.07 5.12 22.00
C ALA A 414 6.23 3.63 22.36
N ALA A 415 6.19 2.76 21.37
CA ALA A 415 6.50 1.34 21.51
C ALA A 415 7.40 0.87 20.35
N SER A 416 8.22 -0.15 20.64
CA SER A 416 8.84 -0.95 19.58
C SER A 416 7.76 -1.67 18.79
N PHE A 417 7.90 -1.74 17.47
CA PHE A 417 6.87 -2.31 16.59
C PHE A 417 6.51 -3.77 16.93
N GLY A 418 7.51 -4.59 17.29
CA GLY A 418 7.29 -5.99 17.71
C GLY A 418 6.71 -6.15 19.12
N ALA A 419 6.72 -5.10 19.93
CA ALA A 419 6.28 -5.11 21.33
C ALA A 419 5.25 -4.00 21.62
N SER A 420 4.22 -3.89 20.76
CA SER A 420 3.18 -2.86 20.79
C SER A 420 2.44 -2.73 22.13
N GLU A 421 2.32 -3.84 22.86
CA GLU A 421 1.64 -3.91 24.15
C GLU A 421 2.38 -3.10 25.23
N ARG A 422 3.68 -2.84 25.02
CA ARG A 422 4.55 -2.09 25.93
C ARG A 422 4.66 -0.64 25.47
N GLN A 423 3.56 0.11 25.55
CA GLN A 423 3.57 1.56 25.34
C GLN A 423 4.32 2.24 26.48
N VAL A 424 5.39 2.97 26.13
CA VAL A 424 6.21 3.72 27.07
C VAL A 424 5.85 5.20 26.97
N PRO A 425 5.29 5.82 28.02
CA PRO A 425 5.04 7.25 28.04
C PRO A 425 6.33 8.05 27.88
N TRP A 426 6.28 9.14 27.11
CA TRP A 426 7.44 10.00 26.93
C TRP A 426 7.65 10.89 28.17
N PRO A 427 8.80 10.79 28.86
CA PRO A 427 9.04 11.58 30.06
C PRO A 427 9.25 13.07 29.75
N PRO A 428 8.76 13.99 30.61
CA PRO A 428 9.09 15.41 30.49
C PRO A 428 10.60 15.64 30.54
N LYS A 429 11.09 16.60 29.73
CA LYS A 429 12.49 17.00 29.59
C LYS A 429 13.44 15.91 29.08
N ALA A 430 12.89 14.79 28.62
CA ALA A 430 13.67 13.73 27.98
C ALA A 430 13.70 13.92 26.47
N SER A 431 14.88 13.76 25.88
CA SER A 431 15.09 13.64 24.43
C SER A 431 15.18 12.17 23.99
N GLU A 432 15.04 11.23 24.92
CA GLU A 432 15.16 9.79 24.68
C GLU A 432 14.14 9.01 25.51
N VAL A 433 13.61 7.94 24.95
CA VAL A 433 12.75 6.96 25.60
C VAL A 433 13.36 5.57 25.46
N VAL A 434 13.42 4.83 26.57
CA VAL A 434 13.81 3.41 26.57
C VAL A 434 12.59 2.57 26.20
N LEU A 435 12.58 2.03 24.98
CA LEU A 435 11.48 1.18 24.49
C LEU A 435 11.61 -0.24 25.05
N LEU A 436 12.84 -0.77 25.08
CA LEU A 436 13.14 -2.11 25.59
C LEU A 436 14.42 -2.04 26.45
N GLU A 437 14.41 -2.70 27.61
CA GLU A 437 15.57 -2.81 28.52
C GLU A 437 16.59 -3.87 28.09
N ARG A 438 16.30 -4.59 27.01
CA ARG A 438 17.18 -5.59 26.40
C ARG A 438 17.05 -5.52 24.89
N PRO A 439 18.14 -5.78 24.14
CA PRO A 439 18.07 -5.79 22.69
C PRO A 439 17.13 -6.91 22.25
N PRO A 440 16.19 -6.64 21.33
CA PRO A 440 15.38 -7.70 20.75
C PRO A 440 16.25 -8.64 19.91
N PRO A 441 15.84 -9.92 19.76
CA PRO A 441 16.44 -10.85 18.80
C PRO A 441 16.52 -10.23 17.40
N LEU A 442 17.47 -10.68 16.59
CA LEU A 442 17.73 -10.08 15.27
C LEU A 442 16.45 -10.00 14.43
N GLU A 443 15.69 -11.09 14.36
CA GLU A 443 14.44 -11.21 13.62
C GLU A 443 13.26 -10.35 14.11
N GLU A 444 13.40 -9.71 15.28
CA GLU A 444 12.43 -8.77 15.84
C GLU A 444 12.92 -7.31 15.75
N GLN A 445 14.16 -7.09 15.32
CA GLN A 445 14.67 -5.75 15.08
C GLN A 445 13.97 -5.13 13.87
N SER A 446 13.47 -3.91 14.07
CA SER A 446 12.80 -3.15 13.02
C SER A 446 13.07 -1.67 13.18
N SER A 447 13.14 -0.98 12.05
CA SER A 447 13.21 0.47 11.96
C SER A 447 11.84 1.14 12.21
N LEU A 448 10.80 0.36 12.53
CA LEU A 448 9.45 0.85 12.79
C LEU A 448 9.23 1.10 14.28
N VAL A 449 8.59 2.22 14.59
CA VAL A 449 8.08 2.56 15.92
C VAL A 449 6.59 2.86 15.86
N ILE A 450 5.86 2.49 16.90
CA ILE A 450 4.45 2.87 17.07
C ILE A 450 4.41 4.06 18.00
N LEU A 451 3.84 5.16 17.52
CA LEU A 451 3.62 6.37 18.31
C LEU A 451 2.13 6.53 18.58
N MET A 452 1.81 7.05 19.75
CA MET A 452 0.46 7.38 20.15
C MET A 452 0.46 8.72 20.86
N ALA A 453 -0.46 9.60 20.45
CA ALA A 453 -0.68 10.89 21.08
C ALA A 453 -2.16 11.05 21.43
N SER A 454 -2.45 11.47 22.66
CA SER A 454 -3.81 11.72 23.15
C SER A 454 -3.92 13.12 23.72
N SER A 455 -4.99 13.83 23.37
CA SER A 455 -5.21 15.19 23.85
C SER A 455 -5.31 15.23 25.38
N VAL A 456 -4.71 16.24 25.99
CA VAL A 456 -4.86 16.50 27.44
C VAL A 456 -6.25 17.03 27.76
N SER A 457 -6.86 17.79 26.84
CA SER A 457 -8.19 18.40 27.06
C SER A 457 -9.34 17.40 26.89
N ASP A 458 -9.15 16.37 26.05
CA ASP A 458 -10.07 15.25 25.89
C ASP A 458 -9.30 13.97 25.50
N PRO A 459 -9.01 13.08 26.46
CA PRO A 459 -8.30 11.84 26.19
C PRO A 459 -8.99 10.87 25.22
N ALA A 460 -10.28 11.05 24.92
CA ALA A 460 -10.96 10.27 23.89
C ALA A 460 -10.50 10.65 22.48
N VAL A 461 -9.93 11.84 22.31
CA VAL A 461 -9.30 12.30 21.07
C VAL A 461 -7.83 11.85 21.07
N GLN A 462 -7.56 10.81 20.29
CA GLN A 462 -6.23 10.22 20.16
C GLN A 462 -5.87 9.93 18.70
N ARG A 463 -4.57 9.79 18.45
CA ARG A 463 -3.98 9.35 17.19
C ARG A 463 -2.94 8.30 17.49
N SER A 464 -2.88 7.28 16.64
CA SER A 464 -1.79 6.30 16.65
C SER A 464 -1.33 6.05 15.23
N TRP A 465 -0.02 5.96 15.05
CA TRP A 465 0.59 5.73 13.75
C TRP A 465 1.89 4.94 13.90
N VAL A 466 2.32 4.35 12.79
CA VAL A 466 3.63 3.77 12.63
C VAL A 466 4.54 4.76 11.92
N GLN A 467 5.79 4.83 12.36
CA GLN A 467 6.81 5.65 11.73
C GLN A 467 8.07 4.82 11.52
N ARG A 468 8.61 4.86 10.29
CA ARG A 468 9.96 4.40 10.03
C ARG A 468 10.93 5.48 10.49
N VAL A 469 11.86 5.09 11.34
CA VAL A 469 12.93 5.94 11.88
C VAL A 469 14.28 5.32 11.53
N GLU A 470 15.35 6.10 11.60
CA GLU A 470 16.68 5.55 11.33
C GLU A 470 17.08 4.55 12.41
N LEU A 471 17.62 3.39 12.01
CA LEU A 471 18.23 2.43 12.92
C LEU A 471 19.64 2.10 12.41
N PRO A 472 20.65 2.90 12.79
CA PRO A 472 22.01 2.72 12.29
C PRO A 472 22.58 1.34 12.65
N GLY A 473 23.21 0.70 11.67
CA GLY A 473 23.89 -0.59 11.86
C GLY A 473 22.99 -1.83 11.73
N LEU A 474 21.70 -1.69 11.45
CA LEU A 474 20.85 -2.83 11.12
C LEU A 474 21.22 -3.41 9.74
N ASP A 475 21.62 -4.67 9.72
CA ASP A 475 21.70 -5.45 8.49
C ASP A 475 20.29 -5.95 8.14
N GLU A 476 19.55 -5.15 7.36
CA GLU A 476 18.17 -5.44 6.94
C GLU A 476 18.09 -6.80 6.21
N GLU A 477 19.14 -7.20 5.47
CA GLU A 477 19.16 -8.47 4.73
C GLU A 477 19.30 -9.68 5.63
N ARG A 478 20.20 -9.60 6.60
CA ARG A 478 20.33 -10.64 7.61
C ARG A 478 19.10 -10.70 8.51
N ARG A 479 18.53 -9.54 8.86
CA ARG A 479 17.28 -9.45 9.64
C ARG A 479 16.12 -10.12 8.92
N ASP A 480 15.88 -9.77 7.65
CA ASP A 480 14.78 -10.31 6.86
C ASP A 480 14.88 -11.84 6.75
N ARG A 481 16.07 -12.37 6.48
CA ARG A 481 16.31 -13.83 6.46
C ARG A 481 16.01 -14.47 7.81
N ALA A 482 16.48 -13.90 8.91
CA ALA A 482 16.23 -14.45 10.25
C ALA A 482 14.74 -14.47 10.58
N LEU A 483 14.01 -13.42 10.18
CA LEU A 483 12.56 -13.32 10.32
C LEU A 483 11.85 -14.39 9.50
N LEU A 484 12.20 -14.55 8.22
CA LEU A 484 11.65 -15.58 7.35
C LEU A 484 11.98 -16.99 7.88
N ALA A 485 13.18 -17.22 8.41
CA ALA A 485 13.58 -18.50 8.97
C ALA A 485 12.77 -18.85 10.21
N ARG A 486 12.55 -17.88 11.11
CA ARG A 486 11.64 -18.02 12.26
C ARG A 486 10.21 -18.29 11.81
N TYR A 487 9.74 -17.57 10.78
CA TYR A 487 8.38 -17.68 10.27
C TYR A 487 8.10 -19.06 9.63
N VAL A 488 9.05 -19.61 8.88
CA VAL A 488 8.98 -20.97 8.32
C VAL A 488 9.08 -22.00 9.46
N GLY A 489 10.06 -21.85 10.34
CA GLY A 489 10.30 -22.76 11.47
C GLY A 489 10.71 -24.18 11.05
N VAL A 490 10.96 -25.04 12.05
CA VAL A 490 11.38 -26.44 11.83
C VAL A 490 10.30 -27.23 11.08
N SER A 491 9.03 -27.05 11.47
CA SER A 491 7.90 -27.84 10.96
C SER A 491 7.65 -27.69 9.46
N ARG A 492 8.02 -26.55 8.85
CA ARG A 492 7.83 -26.28 7.42
C ARG A 492 9.14 -26.22 6.63
N PHE A 493 10.28 -26.52 7.24
CA PHE A 493 11.59 -26.46 6.59
C PHE A 493 11.69 -27.33 5.33
N ARG A 494 11.29 -28.61 5.43
CA ARG A 494 11.22 -29.52 4.26
C ARG A 494 10.25 -29.04 3.19
N ALA A 495 9.08 -28.54 3.60
CA ALA A 495 8.09 -28.01 2.69
C ALA A 495 8.63 -26.79 1.92
N TRP A 496 9.32 -25.88 2.62
CA TRP A 496 10.01 -24.73 2.04
C TRP A 496 11.04 -25.15 0.99
N LEU A 497 11.92 -26.09 1.35
CA LEU A 497 12.93 -26.61 0.42
C LEU A 497 12.31 -27.21 -0.84
N ARG A 498 11.30 -28.07 -0.69
CA ARG A 498 10.60 -28.67 -1.85
C ARG A 498 9.89 -27.62 -2.72
N SER A 499 9.32 -26.61 -2.08
CA SER A 499 8.64 -25.50 -2.74
C SER A 499 9.60 -24.68 -3.60
N LEU A 500 10.88 -24.61 -3.23
CA LEU A 500 11.92 -23.98 -4.03
C LEU A 500 12.46 -24.88 -5.15
N LEU A 501 12.67 -26.16 -4.87
CA LEU A 501 13.30 -27.11 -5.80
C LEU A 501 12.32 -27.66 -6.85
N ASP A 502 11.19 -28.21 -6.42
CA ASP A 502 10.21 -28.86 -7.30
C ASP A 502 9.06 -27.92 -7.68
N GLY A 503 9.02 -26.71 -7.11
CA GLY A 503 7.93 -25.76 -7.27
C GLY A 503 6.65 -26.14 -6.50
N TYR A 504 6.64 -27.30 -5.81
CA TYR A 504 5.48 -27.80 -5.08
C TYR A 504 5.37 -27.20 -3.69
N ASP A 505 4.29 -26.46 -3.46
CA ASP A 505 3.97 -25.91 -2.15
C ASP A 505 3.18 -26.90 -1.30
N ALA A 506 3.88 -27.62 -0.41
CA ALA A 506 3.27 -28.58 0.50
C ALA A 506 2.43 -27.93 1.61
N THR A 507 2.46 -26.60 1.74
CA THR A 507 1.59 -25.84 2.65
C THR A 507 0.31 -25.33 1.96
N GLY A 508 0.03 -25.80 0.74
CA GLY A 508 -1.22 -25.52 0.04
C GLY A 508 -2.44 -25.96 0.86
N GLY A 509 -3.27 -24.99 1.24
CA GLY A 509 -4.43 -25.18 2.13
C GLY A 509 -4.24 -24.58 3.54
N GLU A 510 -3.02 -24.23 3.93
CA GLU A 510 -2.75 -23.36 5.08
C GLU A 510 -2.80 -21.88 4.67
N ARG A 511 -3.01 -20.98 5.64
CA ARG A 511 -2.94 -19.53 5.42
C ARG A 511 -1.74 -18.95 6.16
N TRP A 512 -1.11 -17.94 5.55
CA TRP A 512 -0.02 -17.20 6.18
C TRP A 512 -0.44 -16.49 7.49
N THR A 513 -1.74 -16.24 7.65
CA THR A 513 -2.37 -15.64 8.84
C THR A 513 -2.50 -16.58 10.02
N ASP A 514 -2.39 -17.89 9.80
CA ASP A 514 -2.69 -18.86 10.84
C ASP A 514 -1.60 -18.83 11.93
N ASP A 515 -2.03 -18.74 13.19
CA ASP A 515 -1.13 -18.61 14.33
C ASP A 515 -0.18 -19.82 14.45
N ALA A 516 1.13 -19.55 14.46
CA ALA A 516 2.16 -20.56 14.66
C ALA A 516 2.09 -21.19 16.07
N ALA A 517 1.63 -20.42 17.08
CA ALA A 517 1.62 -20.82 18.49
C ALA A 517 0.51 -21.82 18.87
N ASN A 518 -0.58 -21.92 18.10
CA ASN A 518 -1.74 -22.73 18.47
C ASN A 518 -1.76 -24.13 17.82
N ARG A 519 -0.63 -24.58 17.26
CA ARG A 519 -0.55 -25.76 16.38
C ARG A 519 0.22 -26.94 16.96
N GLY A 520 0.25 -27.06 18.28
CA GLY A 520 0.80 -28.24 18.97
C GLY A 520 -0.03 -29.51 18.86
N ASN A 521 -1.20 -29.53 18.20
CA ASN A 521 -2.11 -30.68 18.19
C ASN A 521 -2.83 -30.98 16.86
N GLY A 522 -2.50 -30.29 15.77
CA GLY A 522 -3.00 -30.67 14.44
C GLY A 522 -2.15 -31.82 13.91
N THR A 523 -2.77 -32.95 13.54
CA THR A 523 -2.11 -34.15 13.01
C THR A 523 -0.97 -33.79 12.06
N SER A 524 0.26 -33.87 12.56
CA SER A 524 1.44 -33.96 11.73
C SER A 524 1.23 -35.15 10.83
N LEU A 525 1.05 -34.93 9.53
CA LEU A 525 1.12 -36.02 8.56
C LEU A 525 2.43 -36.77 8.83
N PRO A 526 2.42 -38.12 8.91
CA PRO A 526 3.60 -38.87 9.29
C PRO A 526 4.77 -38.48 8.37
N ILE A 527 5.88 -38.11 9.00
CA ILE A 527 7.19 -37.78 8.38
C ILE A 527 7.64 -38.90 7.41
N SER A 528 7.08 -40.11 7.52
CA SER A 528 7.35 -41.28 6.70
C SER A 528 6.66 -41.34 5.32
N GLN A 529 5.81 -40.37 4.93
CA GLN A 529 5.22 -40.34 3.58
C GLN A 529 5.96 -39.44 2.58
N PHE A 530 6.98 -38.70 3.03
CA PHE A 530 7.75 -37.78 2.18
C PHE A 530 9.13 -38.37 1.88
N GLU A 531 9.16 -39.48 1.16
CA GLU A 531 10.39 -40.06 0.63
C GLU A 531 11.00 -39.16 -0.48
N HIS A 532 12.23 -38.70 -0.23
CA HIS A 532 13.27 -38.25 -1.17
C HIS A 532 12.98 -37.00 -2.04
N PHE A 533 13.98 -36.11 -2.16
CA PHE A 533 14.04 -35.13 -3.25
C PHE A 533 14.15 -35.92 -4.56
N ALA A 534 13.08 -36.00 -5.35
CA ALA A 534 13.13 -36.69 -6.63
C ALA A 534 13.94 -35.83 -7.60
N LEU A 535 15.15 -36.29 -7.94
CA LEU A 535 16.04 -35.63 -8.89
C LEU A 535 15.33 -35.33 -10.22
N GLU A 536 14.40 -36.20 -10.61
CA GLU A 536 13.54 -36.06 -11.79
C GLU A 536 12.66 -34.80 -11.74
N ASN A 537 12.08 -34.47 -10.58
CA ASN A 537 11.25 -33.26 -10.43
C ASN A 537 12.10 -32.00 -10.50
N MET A 538 13.28 -32.02 -9.90
CA MET A 538 14.23 -30.91 -9.95
C MET A 538 14.75 -30.69 -11.37
N LEU A 539 15.13 -31.76 -12.07
CA LEU A 539 15.55 -31.70 -13.47
C LEU A 539 14.41 -31.23 -14.37
N ALA A 540 13.17 -31.65 -14.13
CA ALA A 540 12.00 -31.17 -14.87
C ALA A 540 11.71 -29.67 -14.61
N SER A 541 11.89 -29.21 -13.36
CA SER A 541 11.76 -27.81 -12.96
C SER A 541 12.84 -26.95 -13.62
N TRP A 542 14.10 -27.37 -13.56
CA TRP A 542 15.23 -26.71 -14.23
C TRP A 542 15.07 -26.72 -15.75
N ALA A 543 14.70 -27.85 -16.37
CA ALA A 543 14.51 -27.93 -17.82
C ALA A 543 13.37 -27.05 -18.34
N ARG A 544 12.37 -26.74 -17.49
CA ARG A 544 11.26 -25.85 -17.85
C ARG A 544 11.68 -24.38 -17.88
N ASP A 545 12.48 -23.95 -16.90
CA ASP A 545 12.97 -22.57 -16.77
C ASP A 545 14.30 -22.54 -15.99
N PRO A 546 15.44 -22.74 -16.68
CA PRO A 546 16.75 -22.86 -16.04
C PRO A 546 17.12 -21.60 -15.24
N LEU A 547 16.88 -20.42 -15.83
CA LEU A 547 17.23 -19.13 -15.23
C LEU A 547 16.44 -18.88 -13.94
N ARG A 548 15.14 -19.18 -13.93
CA ARG A 548 14.31 -19.03 -12.73
C ARG A 548 14.68 -20.04 -11.66
N PHE A 549 15.02 -21.28 -12.03
CA PHE A 549 15.49 -22.29 -11.09
C PHE A 549 16.82 -21.87 -10.43
N GLU A 550 17.78 -21.42 -11.23
CA GLU A 550 19.09 -20.95 -10.76
C GLU A 550 18.98 -19.73 -9.86
N ALA A 551 18.13 -18.77 -10.23
CA ALA A 551 17.86 -17.60 -9.41
C ALA A 551 17.28 -17.99 -8.03
N ARG A 552 16.38 -18.98 -7.97
CA ARG A 552 15.85 -19.51 -6.70
C ARG A 552 16.94 -20.17 -5.87
N LEU A 553 17.82 -20.96 -6.49
CA LEU A 553 18.86 -21.71 -5.79
C LEU A 553 19.94 -20.79 -5.18
N LYS A 554 20.25 -19.66 -5.83
CA LYS A 554 21.28 -18.70 -5.37
C LYS A 554 21.00 -18.13 -3.97
N GLY A 555 19.73 -18.06 -3.56
CA GLY A 555 19.32 -17.60 -2.21
C GLY A 555 19.23 -18.71 -1.16
N VAL A 556 19.20 -19.98 -1.56
CA VAL A 556 18.96 -21.11 -0.65
C VAL A 556 20.11 -21.27 0.33
N THR A 557 21.36 -21.16 -0.10
CA THR A 557 22.53 -21.37 0.77
C THR A 557 22.57 -20.38 1.93
N ALA A 558 22.38 -19.08 1.67
CA ALA A 558 22.34 -18.07 2.73
C ALA A 558 21.17 -18.28 3.70
N MET A 559 20.03 -18.78 3.18
CA MET A 559 18.88 -19.11 4.01
C MET A 559 19.13 -20.37 4.86
N LEU A 560 19.83 -21.38 4.35
CA LEU A 560 20.24 -22.57 5.11
C LEU A 560 21.16 -22.22 6.28
N ASP A 561 22.11 -21.29 6.07
CA ASP A 561 22.98 -20.80 7.14
C ASP A 561 22.15 -20.11 8.23
N THR A 562 21.12 -19.36 7.82
CA THR A 562 20.20 -18.69 8.75
C THR A 562 19.35 -19.72 9.52
N PHE A 563 18.85 -20.77 8.85
CA PHE A 563 18.17 -21.87 9.53
C PHE A 563 19.07 -22.57 10.54
N GLU A 564 20.37 -22.73 10.26
CA GLU A 564 21.35 -23.27 11.22
C GLU A 564 21.40 -22.42 12.50
N GLU A 565 21.51 -21.10 12.35
CA GLU A 565 21.50 -20.16 13.48
C GLU A 565 20.18 -20.23 14.27
N THR A 566 19.04 -20.16 13.57
CA THR A 566 17.71 -20.21 14.18
C THR A 566 17.44 -21.53 14.91
N PHE A 567 17.74 -22.66 14.27
CA PHE A 567 17.57 -23.99 14.89
C PHE A 567 18.53 -24.17 16.06
N GLY A 568 19.76 -23.66 15.98
CA GLY A 568 20.72 -23.66 17.07
C GLY A 568 20.25 -22.90 18.32
N ALA A 569 19.42 -21.86 18.13
CA ALA A 569 18.86 -21.05 19.21
C ALA A 569 17.61 -21.64 19.90
N LEU A 570 17.10 -22.78 19.41
CA LEU A 570 15.96 -23.46 20.02
C LEU A 570 16.25 -23.87 21.47
N GLN A 571 15.27 -23.62 22.35
CA GLN A 571 15.38 -23.86 23.80
C GLN A 571 15.33 -25.36 24.12
N GLU A 572 14.48 -26.12 23.42
CA GLU A 572 14.35 -27.57 23.62
C GLU A 572 15.50 -28.32 22.93
N ALA A 573 16.28 -29.07 23.71
CA ALA A 573 17.49 -29.73 23.23
C ALA A 573 17.20 -30.83 22.19
N ASP A 574 16.10 -31.54 22.35
CA ASP A 574 15.70 -32.63 21.45
C ASP A 574 15.21 -32.08 20.10
N GLU A 575 14.38 -31.03 20.13
CA GLU A 575 13.91 -30.32 18.93
C GLU A 575 15.08 -29.68 18.16
N ARG A 576 15.98 -28.99 18.86
CA ARG A 576 17.23 -28.45 18.29
C ARG A 576 18.05 -29.52 17.60
N SER A 577 18.28 -30.65 18.28
CA SER A 577 19.13 -31.73 17.76
C SER A 577 18.50 -32.40 16.53
N ALA A 578 17.18 -32.54 16.50
CA ALA A 578 16.45 -33.07 15.35
C ALA A 578 16.52 -32.11 14.15
N ALA A 579 16.23 -30.82 14.37
CA ALA A 579 16.26 -29.80 13.32
C ALA A 579 17.65 -29.63 12.69
N LEU A 580 18.71 -29.60 13.50
CA LEU A 580 20.10 -29.50 13.00
C LEU A 580 20.53 -30.76 12.24
N ARG A 581 20.07 -31.95 12.64
CA ARG A 581 20.33 -33.19 11.90
C ARG A 581 19.69 -33.15 10.51
N GLU A 582 18.43 -32.72 10.46
CA GLU A 582 17.69 -32.58 9.21
C GLU A 582 18.35 -31.57 8.26
N LEU A 583 18.82 -30.43 8.78
CA LEU A 583 19.61 -29.47 8.01
C LEU A 583 20.91 -30.11 7.46
N GLY A 584 21.60 -30.89 8.30
CA GLY A 584 22.81 -31.63 7.94
C GLY A 584 22.62 -32.67 6.82
N GLU A 585 21.41 -33.25 6.70
CA GLU A 585 21.07 -34.19 5.62
C GLU A 585 20.87 -33.47 4.28
N VAL A 586 20.31 -32.25 4.29
CA VAL A 586 19.97 -31.50 3.06
C VAL A 586 21.15 -30.70 2.51
N ARG A 587 22.00 -30.14 3.37
CA ARG A 587 23.08 -29.23 2.95
C ARG A 587 24.03 -29.82 1.90
N PRO A 588 24.51 -31.08 2.03
CA PRO A 588 25.37 -31.70 1.02
C PRO A 588 24.67 -31.84 -0.34
N PHE A 589 23.38 -32.13 -0.33
CA PHE A 589 22.57 -32.27 -1.54
C PHE A 589 22.44 -30.93 -2.27
N ILE A 590 22.08 -29.86 -1.57
CA ILE A 590 21.98 -28.52 -2.17
C ILE A 590 23.35 -28.07 -2.71
N ALA A 591 24.43 -28.28 -1.96
CA ALA A 591 25.77 -27.95 -2.43
C ALA A 591 26.15 -28.70 -3.72
N ALA A 592 25.79 -29.98 -3.83
CA ALA A 592 26.02 -30.77 -5.04
C ALA A 592 25.21 -30.24 -6.24
N VAL A 593 23.94 -29.87 -6.03
CA VAL A 593 23.07 -29.29 -7.08
C VAL A 593 23.60 -27.93 -7.53
N THR A 594 23.97 -27.05 -6.60
CA THR A 594 24.56 -25.73 -6.91
C THR A 594 25.87 -25.88 -7.70
N LEU A 595 26.72 -26.84 -7.33
CA LEU A 595 27.97 -27.11 -8.03
C LEU A 595 27.75 -27.69 -9.44
N ALA A 596 26.74 -28.55 -9.61
CA ALA A 596 26.39 -29.12 -10.91
C ALA A 596 25.87 -28.05 -11.90
N ILE A 597 25.15 -27.05 -11.39
CA ILE A 597 24.59 -25.96 -12.22
C ILE A 597 25.61 -24.83 -12.45
N GLY A 598 26.48 -24.56 -11.48
CA GLY A 598 27.56 -23.56 -11.60
C GLY A 598 28.71 -23.95 -12.54
N GLN A 599 28.63 -25.10 -13.20
CA GLN A 599 29.54 -25.50 -14.28
C GLN A 599 28.90 -25.10 -15.62
N GLU A 600 29.22 -23.91 -16.14
CA GLU A 600 29.03 -23.66 -17.58
C GLU A 600 29.89 -24.66 -18.37
N PRO A 601 29.37 -25.32 -19.44
CA PRO A 601 30.24 -25.91 -20.43
C PRO A 601 30.92 -24.78 -21.23
N ALA A 602 32.25 -24.91 -21.36
CA ALA A 602 33.13 -24.04 -22.15
C ALA A 602 32.71 -23.88 -23.61
#